data_AF-A0A3G2L0V7-F1
#
_entry.id   AF-A0A3G2L0V7-F1
#
_cell.length_a   1.000
_cell.length_b   1.000
_cell.length_c   1.000
_cell.angle_alpha   90.00
_cell.angle_beta   90.00
_cell.angle_gamma   90.00
#
_symmetry.space_group_name_H-M   'P 1'
#
loop_
_entity.id
_entity.type
_entity.pdbx_description
1 polymer ?
#
loop_
_entity_poly.entity_id
_entity_poly.type
_entity_poly.pdbx_seq_one_letter_code
_entity_poly.pdbx_strand_id
1 'polypeptide(L)'
;MNFENISIWYWLIFILFGILCAFLGYCLGKRSIKAVNNVAELQMFKDRNIKLQAELDACTQKIASAPAIDDTTSFVDTSDDIPELPVLIPFNADNAKAVFGKTIQNNDLKVIEGIGPKIAGLFQTAGIATWKALSETSVASCKEVLATGGERYRIHDPSSWPMQAKMCYEGKWVELAKWQDEHDHGRL
;
A
#
# COMPACT_ATOMS: atom_id res chain seq x y z
N MET A 1 -11.43 -51.15 55.13
CA MET A 1 -11.37 -50.38 53.88
C MET A 1 -12.44 -49.30 53.95
N ASN A 2 -12.06 -48.03 54.05
CA ASN A 2 -12.99 -46.93 54.31
C ASN A 2 -13.59 -46.38 53.00
N PHE A 3 -14.53 -47.13 52.42
CA PHE A 3 -15.18 -46.77 51.15
C PHE A 3 -16.02 -45.47 51.23
N GLU A 4 -16.53 -45.15 52.41
CA GLU A 4 -17.28 -43.90 52.66
C GLU A 4 -16.37 -42.67 52.60
N ASN A 5 -15.13 -42.78 53.12
CA ASN A 5 -14.17 -41.67 53.16
C ASN A 5 -13.62 -41.35 51.76
N ILE A 6 -13.43 -42.38 50.92
CA ILE A 6 -13.04 -42.24 49.52
C ILE A 6 -14.15 -41.56 48.70
N SER A 7 -15.42 -41.93 48.92
CA SER A 7 -16.56 -41.31 48.24
C SER A 7 -16.72 -39.83 48.59
N ILE A 8 -16.64 -39.49 49.89
CA ILE A 8 -16.68 -38.09 50.36
C ILE A 8 -15.52 -37.26 49.79
N TRP A 9 -14.32 -37.85 49.68
CA TRP A 9 -13.15 -37.17 49.12
C TRP A 9 -13.29 -36.89 47.61
N TYR A 10 -13.91 -37.78 46.83
CA TYR A 10 -14.22 -37.51 45.42
C TYR A 10 -15.23 -36.37 45.24
N TRP A 11 -16.29 -36.34 46.05
CA TRP A 11 -17.24 -35.21 46.03
C TRP A 11 -16.57 -33.88 46.40
N LEU A 12 -15.63 -33.90 47.35
CA LEU A 12 -14.84 -32.73 47.72
C LEU A 12 -13.96 -32.24 46.57
N ILE A 13 -13.35 -33.16 45.80
CA ILE A 13 -12.57 -32.83 44.59
C ILE A 13 -13.47 -32.21 43.51
N PHE A 14 -14.66 -32.76 43.28
CA PHE A 14 -15.62 -32.21 42.29
C PHE A 14 -16.07 -30.78 42.66
N ILE A 15 -16.33 -30.53 43.95
CA ILE A 15 -16.69 -29.19 44.44
C ILE A 15 -15.51 -28.22 44.27
N LEU A 16 -14.29 -28.64 44.62
CA LEU A 16 -13.09 -27.82 44.46
C LEU A 16 -12.86 -27.47 42.99
N PHE A 17 -13.03 -28.43 42.08
CA PHE A 17 -12.89 -28.18 40.64
C PHE A 17 -13.96 -27.22 40.12
N GLY A 18 -15.20 -27.31 40.62
CA GLY A 18 -16.27 -26.36 40.31
C GLY A 18 -15.94 -24.92 40.76
N ILE A 19 -15.40 -24.76 41.97
CA ILE A 19 -14.95 -23.47 42.50
C ILE A 19 -13.77 -22.94 41.69
N LEU A 20 -12.83 -23.80 41.31
CA LEU A 20 -11.68 -23.43 40.48
C LEU A 20 -12.14 -22.94 39.10
N CYS A 21 -13.05 -23.67 38.43
CA CYS A 21 -13.65 -23.24 37.16
C CYS A 21 -14.43 -21.93 37.29
N ALA A 22 -15.21 -21.73 38.36
CA ALA A 22 -15.92 -20.48 38.61
C ALA A 22 -14.95 -19.32 38.85
N PHE A 23 -13.85 -19.55 39.58
CA PHE A 23 -12.80 -18.56 39.83
C PHE A 23 -12.04 -18.21 38.56
N LEU A 24 -11.63 -19.20 37.74
CA LEU A 24 -11.03 -18.95 36.43
C LEU A 24 -12.00 -18.22 35.51
N GLY A 25 -13.28 -18.62 35.46
CA GLY A 25 -14.31 -17.94 34.69
C GLY A 25 -14.50 -16.48 35.11
N TYR A 26 -14.49 -16.21 36.42
CA TYR A 26 -14.55 -14.85 36.97
C TYR A 26 -13.28 -14.04 36.64
N CYS A 27 -12.10 -14.65 36.73
CA CYS A 27 -10.83 -14.02 36.36
C CYS A 27 -10.72 -13.73 34.85
N LEU A 28 -11.24 -14.62 33.99
CA LEU A 28 -11.30 -14.40 32.54
C LEU A 28 -12.35 -13.35 32.17
N GLY A 29 -13.53 -13.37 32.79
CA GLY A 29 -14.59 -12.37 32.55
C GLY A 29 -14.23 -10.97 33.04
N LYS A 30 -13.45 -10.86 34.12
CA LYS A 30 -12.97 -9.58 34.66
C LYS A 30 -11.73 -9.04 33.93
N ARG A 31 -10.99 -9.89 33.21
CA ARG A 31 -10.03 -9.43 32.20
C ARG A 31 -10.82 -8.86 31.03
N SER A 32 -11.16 -7.58 31.11
CA SER A 32 -11.58 -6.79 29.96
C SER A 32 -10.53 -6.99 28.87
N ILE A 33 -10.84 -7.89 27.94
CA ILE A 33 -10.23 -7.89 26.62
C ILE A 33 -10.60 -6.51 26.10
N LYS A 34 -9.65 -5.57 26.16
CA LYS A 34 -9.77 -4.33 25.40
C LYS A 34 -10.03 -4.79 23.99
N ALA A 35 -11.30 -4.70 23.57
CA ALA A 35 -11.68 -4.96 22.20
C ALA A 35 -10.72 -4.12 21.36
N VAL A 36 -9.91 -4.80 20.57
CA VAL A 36 -8.90 -4.17 19.73
C VAL A 36 -9.59 -3.03 18.98
N ASN A 37 -9.01 -1.84 19.05
CA ASN A 37 -9.59 -0.55 18.68
C ASN A 37 -9.94 -0.39 17.18
N ASN A 38 -10.10 -1.48 16.44
CA ASN A 38 -10.37 -1.52 15.01
C ASN A 38 -11.68 -0.82 14.62
N VAL A 39 -12.64 -0.69 15.54
CA VAL A 39 -13.90 0.02 15.28
C VAL A 39 -13.67 1.54 15.18
N ALA A 40 -12.82 2.08 16.05
CA ALA A 40 -12.45 3.50 15.99
C ALA A 40 -11.67 3.80 14.70
N GLU A 41 -10.78 2.87 14.31
CA GLU A 41 -10.05 2.96 13.05
C GLU A 41 -11.00 2.89 11.83
N LEU A 42 -11.97 1.99 11.85
CA LEU A 42 -12.97 1.85 10.78
C LEU A 42 -13.84 3.10 10.61
N GLN A 43 -14.25 3.72 11.72
CA GLN A 43 -15.02 4.97 11.70
C GLN A 43 -14.18 6.10 11.12
N MET A 44 -12.92 6.28 11.56
CA MET A 44 -12.07 7.32 10.98
C MET A 44 -11.77 7.12 9.48
N PHE A 45 -11.70 5.87 8.98
CA PHE A 45 -11.55 5.63 7.54
C PHE A 45 -12.81 5.97 6.76
N LYS A 46 -14.00 5.70 7.30
CA LYS A 46 -15.27 6.11 6.69
C LYS A 46 -15.42 7.62 6.68
N ASP A 47 -15.13 8.27 7.80
CA ASP A 47 -15.18 9.73 7.92
C ASP A 47 -14.20 10.41 6.93
N ARG A 48 -12.99 9.85 6.79
CA ARG A 48 -12.02 10.33 5.79
C ARG A 48 -12.51 10.13 4.36
N ASN A 49 -13.14 9.01 4.04
CA ASN A 49 -13.73 8.82 2.70
C ASN A 49 -14.83 9.84 2.41
N ILE A 50 -15.72 10.10 3.37
CA ILE A 50 -16.79 11.10 3.21
C ILE A 50 -16.19 12.50 3.02
N LYS A 51 -15.18 12.86 3.82
CA LYS A 51 -14.49 14.14 3.70
C LYS A 51 -13.79 14.30 2.36
N LEU A 52 -13.08 13.27 1.90
CA LEU A 52 -12.40 13.28 0.61
C LEU A 52 -13.40 13.39 -0.54
N GLN A 53 -14.53 12.68 -0.46
CA GLN A 53 -15.60 12.82 -1.45
C GLN A 53 -16.15 14.25 -1.49
N ALA A 54 -16.40 14.87 -0.34
CA ALA A 54 -16.87 16.25 -0.27
C ALA A 54 -15.83 17.25 -0.81
N GLU A 55 -14.54 17.03 -0.54
CA GLU A 55 -13.45 17.86 -1.10
C GLU A 55 -13.32 17.69 -2.62
N LEU A 56 -13.57 16.49 -3.15
CA LEU A 56 -13.55 16.18 -4.57
C LEU A 56 -14.74 16.82 -5.30
N ASP A 57 -15.93 16.78 -4.71
CA ASP A 57 -17.12 17.46 -5.22
C ASP A 57 -16.93 18.98 -5.19
N ALA A 58 -16.35 19.52 -4.12
CA ALA A 58 -16.03 20.95 -4.01
C ALA A 58 -14.95 21.39 -5.01
N CYS A 59 -13.95 20.56 -5.28
CA CYS A 59 -12.93 20.82 -6.29
C CYS A 59 -13.53 20.79 -7.70
N THR A 60 -14.36 19.79 -8.00
CA THR A 60 -15.09 19.67 -9.27
C THR A 60 -15.99 20.88 -9.51
N GLN A 61 -16.71 21.34 -8.48
CA GLN A 61 -17.53 22.55 -8.55
C GLN A 61 -16.69 23.81 -8.80
N LYS A 62 -15.51 23.90 -8.20
CA LYS A 62 -14.56 25.00 -8.46
C LYS A 62 -13.98 24.97 -9.86
N ILE A 63 -13.68 23.78 -10.41
CA ILE A 63 -13.26 23.60 -11.80
C ILE A 63 -14.39 24.01 -12.77
N ALA A 64 -15.64 23.67 -12.46
CA ALA A 64 -16.82 24.07 -13.24
C ALA A 64 -17.13 25.59 -13.17
N SER A 65 -16.59 26.31 -12.18
CA SER A 65 -16.85 27.74 -11.95
C SER A 65 -15.70 28.66 -12.39
N ALA A 66 -14.58 28.12 -12.89
CA ALA A 66 -13.49 28.90 -13.48
C ALA A 66 -13.77 29.12 -14.99
N PRO A 67 -13.46 30.30 -15.57
CA PRO A 67 -13.79 30.60 -16.95
C PRO A 67 -12.99 29.70 -17.90
N ALA A 68 -13.68 29.21 -18.93
CA ALA A 68 -13.16 28.35 -19.98
C ALA A 68 -11.83 28.89 -20.55
N ILE A 69 -10.77 28.10 -20.41
CA ILE A 69 -9.66 28.13 -21.34
C ILE A 69 -9.92 26.97 -22.30
N ASP A 70 -10.29 27.37 -23.49
CA ASP A 70 -10.49 26.57 -24.69
C ASP A 70 -9.30 25.63 -24.92
N ASP A 71 -9.51 24.32 -24.73
CA ASP A 71 -9.09 23.37 -25.76
C ASP A 71 -9.97 22.13 -25.73
N THR A 72 -10.49 21.84 -26.91
CA THR A 72 -11.62 20.97 -27.20
C THR A 72 -11.26 19.50 -27.07
N THR A 73 -12.04 18.72 -26.30
CA THR A 73 -12.74 17.51 -26.82
C THR A 73 -13.66 16.89 -25.75
N SER A 74 -14.90 17.37 -25.76
CA SER A 74 -16.14 16.58 -25.79
C SER A 74 -16.16 15.19 -25.13
N PHE A 75 -16.87 15.14 -24.00
CA PHE A 75 -17.80 14.10 -23.56
C PHE A 75 -18.28 13.16 -24.69
N VAL A 76 -18.05 11.86 -24.55
CA VAL A 76 -18.94 10.82 -25.07
C VAL A 76 -19.21 9.82 -23.95
N ASP A 77 -20.41 9.93 -23.42
CA ASP A 77 -21.16 8.89 -22.73
C ASP A 77 -21.55 7.84 -23.78
N THR A 78 -20.96 6.65 -23.77
CA THR A 78 -21.53 5.44 -24.39
C THR A 78 -20.95 4.20 -23.72
N SER A 79 -21.86 3.44 -23.12
CA SER A 79 -21.76 2.06 -22.67
C SER A 79 -21.24 1.10 -23.74
N ASP A 80 -20.53 0.07 -23.27
CA ASP A 80 -20.21 -1.21 -23.92
C ASP A 80 -19.08 -1.22 -24.97
N ASP A 81 -18.02 -1.96 -24.62
CA ASP A 81 -16.94 -2.53 -25.45
C ASP A 81 -16.10 -1.58 -26.33
N ILE A 82 -14.86 -1.24 -25.92
CA ILE A 82 -13.68 -0.84 -26.76
C ILE A 82 -12.38 -0.88 -25.89
N PRO A 83 -11.18 -1.17 -26.45
CA PRO A 83 -9.98 -1.59 -25.71
C PRO A 83 -9.28 -0.43 -24.96
N GLU A 84 -8.78 -0.71 -23.75
CA GLU A 84 -8.11 0.23 -22.84
C GLU A 84 -6.96 1.02 -23.51
N LEU A 85 -7.27 2.22 -23.99
CA LEU A 85 -6.26 3.26 -24.24
C LEU A 85 -5.93 3.95 -22.90
N PRO A 86 -4.65 4.17 -22.60
CA PRO A 86 -4.23 4.48 -21.24
C PRO A 86 -4.61 5.89 -20.79
N VAL A 87 -5.36 5.97 -19.69
CA VAL A 87 -5.62 7.20 -18.92
C VAL A 87 -4.29 7.76 -18.43
N LEU A 88 -3.78 8.81 -19.09
CA LEU A 88 -2.58 9.54 -18.69
C LEU A 88 -2.89 10.37 -17.43
N ILE A 89 -2.42 9.89 -16.27
CA ILE A 89 -2.48 10.66 -15.03
C ILE A 89 -1.45 11.79 -15.12
N PRO A 90 -1.83 13.07 -14.97
CA PRO A 90 -0.88 14.17 -15.03
C PRO A 90 0.07 14.12 -13.83
N PHE A 91 1.38 14.17 -14.11
CA PHE A 91 2.41 14.20 -13.08
C PHE A 91 2.35 15.50 -12.27
N ASN A 92 2.13 15.38 -10.96
CA ASN A 92 2.21 16.50 -10.03
C ASN A 92 3.59 16.54 -9.36
N ALA A 93 4.46 17.44 -9.84
CA ALA A 93 5.82 17.61 -9.35
C ALA A 93 5.89 18.21 -7.93
N ASP A 94 4.91 19.02 -7.55
CA ASP A 94 4.88 19.69 -6.24
C ASP A 94 4.64 18.70 -5.11
N ASN A 95 3.76 17.72 -5.33
CA ASN A 95 3.50 16.64 -4.37
C ASN A 95 4.74 15.76 -4.16
N ALA A 96 5.42 15.40 -5.24
CA ALA A 96 6.68 14.66 -5.19
C ALA A 96 7.75 15.43 -4.39
N LYS A 97 7.89 16.72 -4.65
CA LYS A 97 8.84 17.59 -3.96
C LYS A 97 8.51 17.76 -2.47
N ALA A 98 7.23 17.89 -2.14
CA ALA A 98 6.78 18.01 -0.75
C ALA A 98 7.15 16.79 0.10
N VAL A 99 7.12 15.59 -0.49
CA VAL A 99 7.43 14.34 0.23
C VAL A 99 8.94 14.07 0.28
N PHE A 100 9.64 14.14 -0.85
CA PHE A 100 11.05 13.76 -0.93
C PHE A 100 12.05 14.90 -0.69
N GLY A 101 11.57 16.14 -0.55
CA GLY A 101 12.40 17.34 -0.40
C GLY A 101 13.28 17.68 -1.62
N LYS A 102 13.13 16.96 -2.73
CA LYS A 102 13.93 17.10 -3.96
C LYS A 102 13.04 17.24 -5.19
N THR A 103 13.52 17.95 -6.20
CA THR A 103 12.83 18.05 -7.49
C THR A 103 12.93 16.72 -8.23
N ILE A 104 11.80 16.04 -8.40
CA ILE A 104 11.68 14.82 -9.20
C ILE A 104 11.19 15.21 -10.59
N GLN A 105 11.87 14.71 -11.63
CA GLN A 105 11.44 14.90 -13.01
C GLN A 105 10.39 13.85 -13.38
N ASN A 106 9.48 14.20 -14.31
CA ASN A 106 8.51 13.25 -14.82
C ASN A 106 9.23 12.03 -15.41
N ASN A 107 8.77 10.82 -15.06
CA ASN A 107 9.38 9.56 -15.49
C ASN A 107 10.84 9.34 -15.04
N ASP A 108 11.27 10.03 -13.98
CA ASP A 108 12.58 9.75 -13.41
C ASP A 108 12.59 8.39 -12.69
N LEU A 109 13.12 7.36 -13.35
CA LEU A 109 13.22 6.01 -12.77
C LEU A 109 14.16 5.94 -11.56
N LYS A 110 15.04 6.94 -11.35
CA LYS A 110 15.98 6.98 -10.23
C LYS A 110 15.30 7.24 -8.88
N VAL A 111 14.00 7.58 -8.87
CA VAL A 111 13.20 7.70 -7.64
C VAL A 111 12.91 6.34 -7.01
N ILE A 112 12.96 5.27 -7.81
CA ILE A 112 12.72 3.90 -7.38
C ILE A 112 13.99 3.35 -6.71
N GLU A 113 13.81 2.79 -5.52
CA GLU A 113 14.92 2.23 -4.75
C GLU A 113 15.57 1.05 -5.49
N GLY A 114 16.90 1.07 -5.57
CA GLY A 114 17.68 0.08 -6.31
C GLY A 114 17.90 0.41 -7.78
N ILE A 115 17.21 1.40 -8.36
CA ILE A 115 17.46 1.88 -9.73
C ILE A 115 18.43 3.06 -9.70
N GLY A 116 19.71 2.76 -9.92
CA GLY A 116 20.75 3.79 -10.12
C GLY A 116 20.76 4.36 -11.55
N PRO A 117 21.54 5.43 -11.81
CA PRO A 117 21.64 6.06 -13.14
C PRO A 117 22.02 5.09 -14.27
N LYS A 118 22.83 4.07 -13.97
CA LYS A 118 23.24 3.05 -14.95
C LYS A 118 22.11 2.07 -15.28
N ILE A 119 21.36 1.64 -14.26
CA ILE A 119 20.20 0.76 -14.44
C ILE A 119 19.11 1.52 -15.21
N ALA A 120 18.80 2.76 -14.83
CA ALA A 120 17.87 3.61 -15.55
C ALA A 120 18.23 3.71 -17.06
N GLY A 121 19.51 3.86 -17.39
CA GLY A 121 19.98 3.85 -18.78
C GLY A 121 19.75 2.52 -19.52
N LEU A 122 19.89 1.38 -18.83
CA LEU A 122 19.57 0.06 -19.42
C LEU A 122 18.08 -0.07 -19.75
N PHE A 123 17.20 0.34 -18.82
CA PHE A 123 15.76 0.31 -19.05
C PHE A 123 15.35 1.25 -20.19
N GLN A 124 15.92 2.45 -20.26
CA GLN A 124 15.68 3.36 -21.38
C GLN A 124 16.12 2.77 -22.72
N THR A 125 17.27 2.08 -22.76
CA THR A 125 17.76 1.38 -23.96
C THR A 125 16.83 0.22 -24.36
N ALA A 126 16.19 -0.43 -23.38
CA ALA A 126 15.17 -1.46 -23.59
C ALA A 126 13.77 -0.90 -23.94
N GLY A 127 13.61 0.42 -24.10
CA GLY A 127 12.33 1.06 -24.42
C GLY A 127 11.43 1.33 -23.20
N ILE A 128 11.90 1.04 -21.99
CA ILE A 128 11.18 1.25 -20.73
C ILE A 128 11.68 2.55 -20.11
N ALA A 129 11.17 3.68 -20.60
CA ALA A 129 11.59 5.01 -20.15
C ALA A 129 10.60 5.69 -19.19
N THR A 130 9.40 5.12 -18.99
CA THR A 130 8.33 5.74 -18.18
C THR A 130 7.99 4.90 -16.96
N TRP A 131 7.47 5.55 -15.91
CA TRP A 131 6.97 4.84 -14.72
C TRP A 131 5.85 3.86 -15.09
N LYS A 132 5.00 4.25 -16.04
CA LYS A 132 3.94 3.40 -16.57
C LYS A 132 4.49 2.14 -17.22
N ALA A 133 5.42 2.29 -18.18
CA ALA A 133 6.03 1.15 -18.87
C ALA A 133 6.72 0.21 -17.89
N LEU A 134 7.44 0.76 -16.89
CA LEU A 134 8.10 -0.05 -15.88
C LEU A 134 7.10 -0.75 -14.94
N SER A 135 5.97 -0.12 -14.63
CA SER A 135 4.91 -0.72 -13.80
C SER A 135 4.18 -1.89 -14.48
N GLU A 136 4.10 -1.85 -15.81
CA GLU A 136 3.52 -2.91 -16.64
C GLU A 136 4.55 -4.01 -16.97
N THR A 137 5.84 -3.73 -16.74
CA THR A 137 6.91 -4.69 -16.98
C THR A 137 6.93 -5.76 -15.90
N SER A 138 6.99 -7.03 -16.30
CA SER A 138 7.11 -8.13 -15.36
C SER A 138 8.48 -8.15 -14.67
N VAL A 139 8.56 -8.69 -13.45
CA VAL A 139 9.83 -8.87 -12.73
C VAL A 139 10.82 -9.73 -13.54
N ALA A 140 10.32 -10.71 -14.30
CA ALA A 140 11.16 -11.55 -15.16
C ALA A 140 11.80 -10.73 -16.29
N SER A 141 11.02 -9.90 -16.98
CA SER A 141 11.51 -9.00 -18.04
C SER A 141 12.52 -7.98 -17.48
N CYS A 142 12.28 -7.45 -16.28
CA CYS A 142 13.27 -6.60 -15.61
C CYS A 142 14.61 -7.33 -15.39
N LYS A 143 14.59 -8.61 -15.00
CA LYS A 143 15.80 -9.43 -14.83
C LYS A 143 16.53 -9.66 -16.16
N GLU A 144 15.80 -9.88 -17.25
CA GLU A 144 16.38 -10.03 -18.60
C GLU A 144 17.09 -8.76 -19.07
N VAL A 145 16.48 -7.59 -18.85
CA VAL A 145 17.09 -6.28 -19.15
C VAL A 145 18.38 -6.09 -18.35
N LEU A 146 18.39 -6.45 -17.06
CA LEU A 146 19.61 -6.40 -16.24
C LEU A 146 20.68 -7.37 -16.74
N ALA A 147 20.30 -8.57 -17.18
CA ALA A 147 21.22 -9.55 -17.72
C ALA A 147 21.93 -9.05 -19.00
N THR A 148 21.22 -8.29 -19.83
CA THR A 148 21.81 -7.64 -21.03
C THR A 148 22.85 -6.59 -20.66
N GLY A 149 22.69 -5.93 -19.51
CA GLY A 149 23.69 -5.00 -18.96
C GLY A 149 24.97 -5.66 -18.45
N GLY A 150 24.95 -6.98 -18.22
CA GLY A 150 26.08 -7.77 -17.72
C GLY A 150 25.99 -8.19 -16.26
N GLU A 151 26.90 -9.07 -15.83
CA GLU A 151 26.85 -9.79 -14.55
C GLU A 151 26.74 -8.88 -13.31
N ARG A 152 27.33 -7.68 -13.38
CA ARG A 152 27.36 -6.71 -12.28
C ARG A 152 25.96 -6.27 -11.82
N TYR A 153 24.99 -6.30 -12.73
CA TYR A 153 23.62 -5.86 -12.45
C TYR A 153 22.72 -6.97 -11.90
N ARG A 154 23.12 -8.24 -12.00
CA ARG A 154 22.35 -9.40 -11.49
C ARG A 154 22.25 -9.45 -9.97
N ILE A 155 23.09 -8.69 -9.27
CA ILE A 155 23.07 -8.58 -7.80
C ILE A 155 21.86 -7.74 -7.33
N HIS A 156 21.31 -6.89 -8.20
CA HIS A 156 20.13 -6.10 -7.88
C HIS A 156 18.86 -6.94 -7.99
N ASP A 157 17.96 -6.81 -7.02
CA ASP A 157 16.65 -7.45 -7.06
C ASP A 157 15.60 -6.49 -7.65
N PRO A 158 15.04 -6.80 -8.85
CA PRO A 158 14.01 -5.96 -9.46
C PRO A 158 12.59 -6.23 -8.95
N SER A 159 12.41 -7.12 -7.96
CA SER A 159 11.08 -7.58 -7.54
C SER A 159 10.15 -6.46 -7.06
N SER A 160 10.70 -5.37 -6.50
CA SER A 160 9.93 -4.21 -6.04
C SER A 160 9.79 -3.09 -7.07
N TRP A 161 10.53 -3.13 -8.18
CA TRP A 161 10.59 -2.00 -9.12
C TRP A 161 9.27 -1.72 -9.84
N PRO A 162 8.54 -2.71 -10.39
CA PRO A 162 7.26 -2.46 -11.03
C PRO A 162 6.22 -1.87 -10.06
N MET A 163 6.24 -2.34 -8.80
CA MET A 163 5.35 -1.85 -7.75
C MET A 163 5.65 -0.38 -7.39
N GLN A 164 6.92 -0.04 -7.17
CA GLN A 164 7.33 1.33 -6.90
C GLN A 164 7.06 2.26 -8.10
N ALA A 165 7.29 1.78 -9.32
CA ALA A 165 6.97 2.51 -10.54
C ALA A 165 5.47 2.81 -10.66
N LYS A 166 4.62 1.84 -10.27
CA LYS A 166 3.17 2.04 -10.20
C LYS A 166 2.80 3.16 -9.23
N MET A 167 3.39 3.18 -8.03
CA MET A 167 3.16 4.25 -7.06
C MET A 167 3.61 5.63 -7.58
N CYS A 168 4.72 5.69 -8.33
CA CYS A 168 5.16 6.92 -8.99
C CYS A 168 4.18 7.39 -10.07
N TYR A 169 3.71 6.46 -10.90
CA TYR A 169 2.74 6.74 -11.97
C TYR A 169 1.40 7.24 -11.42
N GLU A 170 0.92 6.64 -10.33
CA GLU A 170 -0.32 7.01 -9.65
C GLU A 170 -0.17 8.27 -8.77
N GLY A 171 1.04 8.83 -8.65
CA GLY A 171 1.30 10.01 -7.81
C GLY A 171 1.22 9.74 -6.30
N LYS A 172 1.33 8.48 -5.88
CA LYS A 172 1.27 8.03 -4.48
C LYS A 172 2.60 8.24 -3.75
N TRP A 173 3.10 9.47 -3.77
CA TRP A 173 4.42 9.82 -3.25
C TRP A 173 4.57 9.54 -1.75
N VAL A 174 3.53 9.79 -0.95
CA VAL A 174 3.53 9.51 0.50
C VAL A 174 3.64 8.01 0.78
N GLU A 175 2.89 7.19 0.04
CA GLU A 175 2.93 5.73 0.18
C GLU A 175 4.30 5.19 -0.28
N LEU A 176 4.85 5.72 -1.38
CA LEU A 176 6.18 5.35 -1.86
C LEU A 176 7.25 5.67 -0.82
N ALA A 177 7.25 6.88 -0.25
CA ALA A 177 8.23 7.29 0.75
C ALA A 177 8.12 6.45 2.02
N LYS A 178 6.90 6.17 2.48
CA LYS A 178 6.69 5.27 3.61
C LYS A 178 7.18 3.84 3.31
N TRP A 179 6.86 3.32 2.12
CA TRP A 179 7.32 2.00 1.71
C TRP A 179 8.85 1.94 1.68
N GLN A 180 9.50 2.97 1.14
CA GLN A 180 10.96 3.07 1.11
C GLN A 180 11.55 3.15 2.52
N ASP A 181 11.00 3.98 3.42
CA ASP A 181 11.46 4.05 4.82
C ASP A 181 11.29 2.71 5.56
N GLU A 182 10.16 2.03 5.34
CA GLU A 182 9.87 0.70 5.88
C GLU A 182 10.62 -0.44 5.16
N HIS A 183 11.33 -0.20 4.06
CA HIS A 183 12.08 -1.25 3.35
C HIS A 183 13.57 -0.91 3.23
N ASP A 184 13.97 0.29 3.67
CA ASP A 184 15.34 0.74 3.92
C ASP A 184 15.91 0.09 5.20
N HIS A 185 15.63 -1.20 5.40
CA HIS A 185 16.20 -2.01 6.46
C HIS A 185 17.60 -2.45 6.05
N GLY A 186 18.52 -1.48 5.98
CA GLY A 186 19.96 -1.69 6.04
C GLY A 186 20.47 -2.90 5.26
N ARG A 187 20.81 -2.69 3.99
CA ARG A 187 21.93 -3.40 3.39
C ARG A 187 23.19 -3.10 4.21
N LEU A 188 23.43 -3.89 5.26
CA LEU A 188 24.76 -4.20 5.80
C LEU A 188 25.29 -5.43 5.09
#